data_AF-A0A137NU08-F1
#
_entry.id   AF-A0A137NU08-F1
#
_cell.length_a   1.000
_cell.length_b   1.000
_cell.length_c   1.000
_cell.angle_alpha   90.00
_cell.angle_beta   90.00
_cell.angle_gamma   90.00
#
_symmetry.space_group_name_H-M   'P 1'
#
loop_
_entity.id
_entity.type
_entity.pdbx_description
1 polymer ?
#
loop_
_entity_poly.entity_id
_entity_poly.type
_entity_poly.pdbx_seq_one_letter_code
_entity_poly.pdbx_strand_id
1 'polypeptide(L)'
;MTQFPNHPDQLKDFFHKLESLTNEQIADLDLILPESWLKNPKYLDRLHLSLIEAYPNLAPKFTNLLPDLLPSLGHRLWLGWWPLLKGDWGLITTVNWLQKNSEDEALLTQYIDMVLGRKTLDSGDKSLDSQLGYLALERMLITQCEKVLPILRPSIKTSEGIKLFLKFFTNQPDVISNLIYHDILEDVLETIKDPPTPEWDIELSLELVTLAIPYLSQKLQSQLVPLLYILIQFIYAPMFTMLYEIIPLNLIKIVKDSNHISQIEQKLGFKEQDEINKEKKPTGSKSLKALLLQHNIHPNSLTMEWEEELSHLDEVSQQDPTTIVTHALLKYNTPPEALLDQSLKSSPHYESLPFYVYHLIHHLRRKHLDHLPASVREGDHHQVFTQLKSLQQENKSLKEKLERNLVETQNRQSNHVKWENELNSKLKNFREQVRELKTKLQSAETELQSIKQINPENENIPTGLNPEIELTRLNDLEDENIKLKDKVSELVKTMVEWKTQYEDKLPVTELLSESN
;
A
#
# COMPACT_ATOMS: atom_id res chain seq x y z
N MET A 1 37.04 43.80 -14.49
CA MET A 1 38.01 43.07 -13.62
C MET A 1 37.87 43.52 -12.18
N THR A 2 36.92 42.95 -11.45
CA THR A 2 36.86 43.04 -9.99
C THR A 2 37.70 41.91 -9.42
N GLN A 3 38.75 42.23 -8.63
CA GLN A 3 39.52 41.20 -7.94
C GLN A 3 38.60 40.44 -6.98
N PHE A 4 38.57 39.12 -7.10
CA PHE A 4 37.80 38.25 -6.23
C PHE A 4 38.32 38.40 -4.78
N PRO A 5 37.44 38.54 -3.77
CA PRO A 5 37.91 38.85 -2.43
C PRO A 5 38.65 37.69 -1.76
N ASN A 6 39.74 37.99 -1.05
CA ASN A 6 40.59 36.99 -0.38
C ASN A 6 40.21 36.77 1.10
N HIS A 7 39.24 37.52 1.64
CA HIS A 7 38.81 37.44 3.05
C HIS A 7 37.34 37.00 3.16
N PRO A 8 36.98 36.13 4.13
CA PRO A 8 35.60 35.65 4.32
C PRO A 8 34.54 36.75 4.41
N ASP A 9 34.82 37.85 5.12
CA ASP A 9 33.88 38.96 5.26
C ASP A 9 33.65 39.72 3.94
N GLN A 10 34.68 39.80 3.09
CA GLN A 10 34.58 40.43 1.78
C GLN A 10 33.85 39.53 0.78
N LEU A 11 33.89 38.20 0.96
CA LEU A 11 33.07 37.27 0.18
C LEU A 11 31.58 37.50 0.47
N LYS A 12 31.21 37.78 1.72
CA LYS A 12 29.81 38.05 2.09
C LYS A 12 29.26 39.29 1.37
N ASP A 13 30.02 40.38 1.35
CA ASP A 13 29.67 41.62 0.64
C ASP A 13 29.66 41.44 -0.89
N PHE A 14 30.59 40.64 -1.41
CA PHE A 14 30.64 40.29 -2.83
C PHE A 14 29.41 39.49 -3.26
N PHE A 15 28.97 38.52 -2.46
CA PHE A 15 27.77 37.74 -2.76
C PHE A 15 26.47 38.53 -2.58
N HIS A 16 26.38 39.42 -1.59
CA HIS A 16 25.24 40.35 -1.49
C HIS A 16 25.15 41.29 -2.71
N LYS A 17 26.30 41.70 -3.28
CA LYS A 17 26.31 42.43 -4.56
C LYS A 17 25.83 41.57 -5.72
N LEU A 18 26.25 40.31 -5.81
CA LEU A 18 25.77 39.38 -6.83
C LEU A 18 24.26 39.11 -6.74
N GLU A 19 23.67 39.06 -5.53
CA GLU A 19 22.22 38.92 -5.35
C GLU A 19 21.42 40.03 -6.02
N SER A 20 21.97 41.25 -6.05
CA SER A 20 21.31 42.42 -6.64
C SER A 20 21.39 42.48 -8.17
N LEU A 21 22.15 41.57 -8.81
CA LEU A 21 22.37 41.57 -10.26
C LEU A 21 21.37 40.69 -11.01
N THR A 22 21.02 41.13 -12.23
CA THR A 22 20.23 40.35 -13.18
C THR A 22 21.08 39.25 -13.83
N ASN A 23 20.44 38.23 -14.42
CA ASN A 23 21.16 37.12 -15.06
C ASN A 23 22.10 37.59 -16.18
N GLU A 24 21.70 38.61 -16.95
CA GLU A 24 22.51 39.22 -18.00
C GLU A 24 23.74 39.94 -17.43
N GLN A 25 23.58 40.67 -16.32
CA GLN A 25 24.70 41.35 -15.65
C GLN A 25 25.70 40.37 -15.01
N ILE A 26 25.24 39.19 -14.60
CA ILE A 26 26.11 38.14 -14.08
C ILE A 26 26.85 37.43 -15.21
N ALA A 27 26.22 37.24 -16.37
CA ALA A 27 26.88 36.65 -17.54
C ALA A 27 28.03 37.53 -18.07
N ASP A 28 27.92 38.85 -17.94
CA ASP A 28 28.95 39.82 -18.34
C ASP A 28 30.09 39.99 -17.30
N LEU A 29 29.98 39.35 -16.13
CA LEU A 29 31.02 39.42 -15.10
C LEU A 29 32.17 38.45 -15.45
N ASP A 30 33.26 39.01 -15.98
CA ASP A 30 34.56 38.34 -16.07
C ASP A 30 35.13 38.08 -14.66
N LEU A 31 34.66 37.00 -14.02
CA LEU A 31 35.11 36.55 -12.72
C LEU A 31 36.39 35.73 -12.87
N ILE A 32 37.52 36.42 -12.79
CA ILE A 32 38.83 35.78 -12.71
C ILE A 32 39.03 35.30 -11.28
N LEU A 33 38.75 34.02 -11.03
CA LEU A 33 39.17 33.36 -9.81
C LEU A 33 40.71 33.30 -9.76
N PRO A 34 41.35 33.64 -8.64
CA PRO A 34 42.80 33.53 -8.51
C PRO A 34 43.25 32.09 -8.77
N GLU A 35 44.28 31.90 -9.60
CA GLU A 35 44.81 30.57 -9.97
C GLU A 35 45.23 29.73 -8.74
N SER A 36 45.60 30.39 -7.64
CA SER A 36 45.93 29.77 -6.36
C SER A 36 44.75 29.08 -5.67
N TRP A 37 43.51 29.53 -5.93
CA TRP A 37 42.29 28.90 -5.44
C TRP A 37 41.91 27.69 -6.29
N LEU A 38 42.05 27.82 -7.61
CA LEU A 38 41.81 26.73 -8.56
C LEU A 38 42.72 25.52 -8.28
N LYS A 39 43.94 25.78 -7.80
CA LYS A 39 44.92 24.73 -7.47
C LYS A 39 44.74 24.08 -6.09
N ASN A 40 43.83 24.57 -5.25
CA ASN A 40 43.68 24.08 -3.88
C ASN A 40 42.22 23.71 -3.54
N PRO A 41 41.87 22.41 -3.54
CA PRO A 41 40.50 21.94 -3.40
C PRO A 41 39.82 22.38 -2.11
N LYS A 42 40.58 22.61 -1.02
CA LYS A 42 40.01 23.06 0.28
C LYS A 42 39.39 24.46 0.23
N TYR A 43 39.88 25.34 -0.65
CA TYR A 43 39.30 26.69 -0.80
C TYR A 43 38.02 26.65 -1.64
N LEU A 44 37.97 25.75 -2.62
CA LEU A 44 36.79 25.52 -3.43
C LEU A 44 35.67 24.85 -2.63
N ASP A 45 36.00 23.87 -1.77
CA ASP A 45 35.06 23.23 -0.84
C ASP A 45 34.42 24.26 0.10
N ARG A 46 35.23 25.17 0.65
CA ARG A 46 34.74 26.25 1.52
C ARG A 46 33.91 27.27 0.76
N LEU A 47 34.29 27.61 -0.47
CA LEU A 47 33.52 28.53 -1.31
C LEU A 47 32.13 27.95 -1.62
N HIS A 48 32.06 26.68 -2.02
CA HIS A 48 30.83 25.99 -2.38
C HIS A 48 29.90 25.80 -1.17
N LEU A 49 30.43 25.32 -0.04
CA LEU A 49 29.65 25.17 1.20
C LEU A 49 29.14 26.53 1.71
N SER A 50 29.97 27.57 1.67
CA SER A 50 29.56 28.93 2.08
C SER A 50 28.52 29.54 1.14
N LEU A 51 28.57 29.22 -0.16
CA LEU A 51 27.60 29.68 -1.17
C LEU A 51 26.23 29.03 -0.97
N ILE A 52 26.20 27.72 -0.75
CA ILE A 52 24.95 26.95 -0.54
C ILE A 52 24.30 27.32 0.80
N GLU A 53 25.11 27.44 1.87
CA GLU A 53 24.58 27.78 3.20
C GLU A 53 24.10 29.23 3.29
N ALA A 54 24.78 30.17 2.64
CA ALA A 54 24.44 31.59 2.76
C ALA A 54 23.31 32.04 1.81
N TYR A 55 23.17 31.43 0.63
CA TYR A 55 22.30 31.98 -0.43
C TYR A 55 21.57 30.90 -1.26
N PRO A 56 20.60 30.17 -0.66
CA PRO A 56 19.87 29.10 -1.35
C PRO A 56 19.09 29.57 -2.60
N ASN A 57 18.73 30.86 -2.66
CA ASN A 57 17.98 31.43 -3.79
C ASN A 57 18.86 31.75 -5.02
N LEU A 58 20.18 31.79 -4.87
CA LEU A 58 21.13 31.99 -5.97
C LEU A 58 21.54 30.68 -6.66
N ALA A 59 21.28 29.53 -6.04
CA ALA A 59 21.62 28.21 -6.58
C ALA A 59 21.10 27.97 -8.02
N PRO A 60 19.84 28.33 -8.39
CA PRO A 60 19.33 28.16 -9.76
C PRO A 60 20.07 29.01 -10.81
N LYS A 61 20.58 30.19 -10.41
CA LYS A 61 21.32 31.08 -11.33
C LYS A 61 22.73 30.54 -11.56
N PHE A 62 23.39 30.05 -10.52
CA PHE A 62 24.70 29.43 -10.63
C PHE A 62 24.67 28.11 -11.42
N THR A 63 23.60 27.31 -11.37
CA THR A 63 23.48 26.09 -12.20
C THR A 63 23.51 26.33 -13.70
N ASN A 64 23.05 27.49 -14.16
CA ASN A 64 23.09 27.83 -15.58
C ASN A 64 24.48 28.34 -16.01
N LEU A 65 25.23 28.96 -15.08
CA LEU A 65 26.57 29.49 -15.32
C LEU A 65 27.68 28.47 -15.08
N LEU A 66 27.48 27.49 -14.20
CA LEU A 66 28.48 26.48 -13.86
C LEU A 66 28.98 25.71 -15.09
N PRO A 67 28.12 25.23 -16.01
CA PRO A 67 28.56 24.55 -17.24
C PRO A 67 29.40 25.44 -18.17
N ASP A 68 29.30 26.77 -18.06
CA ASP A 68 30.08 27.74 -18.84
C ASP A 68 31.43 28.05 -18.17
N LEU A 69 31.47 28.04 -16.84
CA LEU A 69 32.70 28.22 -16.06
C LEU A 69 33.54 26.92 -15.98
N LEU A 70 32.90 25.76 -16.04
CA LEU A 70 33.51 24.44 -15.84
C LEU A 70 34.60 24.02 -16.85
N PRO A 71 34.51 24.33 -18.15
CA PRO A 71 35.58 24.04 -19.11
C PRO A 71 36.92 24.67 -18.71
N SER A 72 36.89 25.84 -18.06
CA SER A 72 38.09 26.54 -17.58
C SER A 72 38.66 25.97 -16.28
N LEU A 73 37.84 25.27 -15.49
CA LEU A 73 38.23 24.61 -14.24
C LEU A 73 38.89 23.24 -14.47
N GLY A 74 38.78 22.65 -15.66
CA GLY A 74 39.45 21.41 -16.02
C GLY A 74 38.78 20.14 -15.46
N HIS A 75 38.82 19.08 -16.27
CA HIS A 75 38.14 17.79 -16.05
C HIS A 75 38.37 17.15 -14.66
N ARG A 76 39.58 17.27 -14.10
CA ARG A 76 39.92 16.68 -12.78
C ARG A 76 39.19 17.35 -11.61
N LEU A 77 38.87 18.64 -11.72
CA LEU A 77 38.19 19.37 -10.67
C LEU A 77 36.70 19.01 -10.63
N TRP A 78 36.06 18.83 -11.79
CA TRP A 78 34.64 18.43 -11.84
C TRP A 78 34.39 17.03 -11.24
N LEU A 79 35.23 16.04 -11.57
CA LEU A 79 35.13 14.69 -10.96
C LEU A 79 35.37 14.72 -9.44
N GLY A 80 36.17 15.67 -8.95
CA GLY A 80 36.38 15.89 -7.51
C GLY A 80 35.22 16.62 -6.81
N TRP A 81 34.47 17.47 -7.53
CA TRP A 81 33.32 18.20 -7.02
C TRP A 81 32.04 17.36 -7.03
N TRP A 82 31.97 16.37 -7.91
CA TRP A 82 30.82 15.50 -8.06
C TRP A 82 30.26 14.94 -6.75
N PRO A 83 31.07 14.34 -5.84
CA PRO A 83 30.54 13.72 -4.63
C PRO A 83 29.94 14.75 -3.65
N LEU A 84 30.20 16.04 -3.86
CA LEU A 84 29.72 17.14 -3.03
C LEU A 84 28.36 17.68 -3.50
N LEU A 85 27.94 17.36 -4.72
CA LEU A 85 26.64 17.77 -5.26
C LEU A 85 25.58 16.71 -4.91
N LYS A 86 24.95 16.86 -3.75
CA LYS A 86 23.87 15.95 -3.31
C LYS A 86 22.51 16.32 -3.91
N GLY A 87 21.69 15.30 -4.16
CA GLY A 87 20.29 15.45 -4.60
C GLY A 87 20.12 15.87 -6.07
N ASP A 88 18.93 16.39 -6.40
CA ASP A 88 18.54 16.75 -7.79
C ASP A 88 19.50 17.73 -8.48
N TRP A 89 20.22 18.53 -7.69
CA TRP A 89 21.20 19.51 -8.16
C TRP A 89 22.44 18.88 -8.79
N GLY A 90 22.96 17.82 -8.16
CA GLY A 90 24.08 17.05 -8.74
C GLY A 90 23.68 16.42 -10.05
N LEU A 91 22.47 15.87 -10.12
CA LEU A 91 21.93 15.27 -11.34
C LEU A 91 21.79 16.29 -12.48
N ILE A 92 21.17 17.45 -12.24
CA ILE A 92 20.92 18.46 -13.29
C ILE A 92 22.23 19.04 -13.84
N THR A 93 23.12 19.46 -12.94
CA THR A 93 24.41 20.09 -13.32
C THR A 93 25.24 19.13 -14.16
N THR A 94 25.14 17.85 -13.84
CA THR A 94 25.82 16.79 -14.57
C THR A 94 25.28 16.58 -15.94
N VAL A 95 23.98 16.38 -16.04
CA VAL A 95 23.36 16.09 -17.33
C VAL A 95 23.66 17.25 -18.27
N ASN A 96 23.58 18.50 -17.79
CA ASN A 96 23.94 19.68 -18.58
C ASN A 96 25.43 19.69 -18.98
N TRP A 97 26.33 19.35 -18.06
CA TRP A 97 27.76 19.29 -18.35
C TRP A 97 28.08 18.17 -19.36
N LEU A 98 27.55 16.97 -19.17
CA LEU A 98 27.74 15.86 -20.08
C LEU A 98 27.10 16.13 -21.44
N GLN A 99 25.94 16.77 -21.50
CA GLN A 99 25.31 17.17 -22.77
C GLN A 99 26.19 18.16 -23.53
N LYS A 100 26.76 19.16 -22.84
CA LYS A 100 27.66 20.16 -23.42
C LYS A 100 28.99 19.57 -23.90
N ASN A 101 29.48 18.53 -23.21
CA ASN A 101 30.72 17.82 -23.57
C ASN A 101 30.47 16.50 -24.29
N SER A 102 29.26 16.28 -24.82
CA SER A 102 28.86 15.01 -25.46
C SER A 102 29.63 14.68 -26.74
N GLU A 103 30.40 15.62 -27.28
CA GLU A 103 31.27 15.42 -28.44
C GLU A 103 32.66 14.88 -28.06
N ASP A 104 33.03 14.92 -26.77
CA ASP A 104 34.28 14.34 -26.27
C ASP A 104 34.05 12.90 -25.80
N GLU A 105 34.23 11.95 -26.73
CA GLU A 105 34.06 10.51 -26.47
C GLU A 105 34.97 10.01 -25.34
N ALA A 106 36.19 10.54 -25.21
CA ALA A 106 37.14 10.11 -24.20
C ALA A 106 36.65 10.48 -22.79
N LEU A 107 36.09 11.68 -22.67
CA LEU A 107 35.52 12.19 -21.42
C LEU A 107 34.23 11.45 -21.03
N LEU A 108 33.35 11.18 -21.99
CA LEU A 108 32.13 10.40 -21.73
C LEU A 108 32.46 8.95 -21.36
N THR A 109 33.46 8.34 -22.02
CA THR A 109 33.98 7.01 -21.67
C THR A 109 34.53 6.99 -20.24
N GLN A 110 35.32 8.00 -19.86
CA GLN A 110 35.88 8.09 -18.52
C GLN A 110 34.80 8.24 -17.45
N TYR A 111 33.76 9.04 -17.71
CA TYR A 111 32.62 9.17 -16.82
C TYR A 111 31.87 7.84 -16.64
N ILE A 112 31.57 7.15 -17.74
CA ILE A 112 30.91 5.83 -17.75
C ILE A 112 31.73 4.81 -16.95
N ASP A 113 33.04 4.71 -17.21
CA ASP A 113 33.93 3.80 -16.49
C ASP A 113 33.91 4.07 -14.98
N MET A 114 33.77 5.33 -14.58
CA MET A 114 33.74 5.72 -13.18
C MET A 114 32.39 5.41 -12.52
N VAL A 115 31.26 5.62 -13.22
CA VAL A 115 29.92 5.23 -12.75
C VAL A 115 29.77 3.72 -12.62
N LEU A 116 30.34 2.96 -13.58
CA LEU A 116 30.38 1.50 -13.56
C LEU A 116 31.42 0.93 -12.59
N GLY A 117 32.20 1.77 -11.90
CA GLY A 117 33.20 1.34 -10.92
C GLY A 117 34.45 0.69 -11.53
N ARG A 118 34.66 0.80 -12.85
CA ARG A 118 35.84 0.28 -13.57
C ARG A 118 37.09 1.11 -13.33
N LYS A 119 36.91 2.39 -13.01
CA LYS A 119 37.98 3.31 -12.63
C LYS A 119 37.67 3.89 -11.25
N THR A 120 38.59 3.71 -10.32
CA THR A 120 38.58 4.43 -9.04
C THR A 120 39.22 5.79 -9.22
N LEU A 121 38.67 6.82 -8.57
CA LEU A 121 39.40 8.06 -8.37
C LEU A 121 40.63 7.78 -7.50
N ASP A 122 41.78 8.37 -7.82
CA ASP A 122 43.04 8.23 -7.05
C ASP A 122 42.90 8.67 -5.57
N SER A 123 41.76 9.24 -5.17
CA SER A 123 41.47 9.73 -3.82
C SER A 123 41.16 8.64 -2.78
N GLY A 124 41.09 7.36 -3.16
CA GLY A 124 40.92 6.25 -2.21
C GLY A 124 39.54 6.14 -1.55
N ASP A 125 38.62 7.06 -1.86
CA ASP A 125 37.22 6.99 -1.43
C ASP A 125 36.40 6.19 -2.44
N LYS A 126 35.72 5.16 -1.92
CA LYS A 126 35.04 4.13 -2.70
C LYS A 126 33.81 4.69 -3.41
N SER A 127 33.76 4.46 -4.72
CA SER A 127 32.65 4.63 -5.66
C SER A 127 31.97 6.00 -5.63
N LEU A 128 31.84 6.62 -6.81
CA LEU A 128 30.80 7.63 -7.04
C LEU A 128 29.49 7.19 -6.34
N ASP A 129 28.73 8.12 -5.77
CA ASP A 129 27.37 7.81 -5.30
C ASP A 129 26.60 7.23 -6.48
N SER A 130 26.58 5.90 -6.55
CA SER A 130 26.44 5.18 -7.81
C SER A 130 25.06 5.49 -8.40
N GLN A 131 24.10 5.73 -7.52
CA GLN A 131 22.74 6.11 -7.85
C GLN A 131 22.66 7.43 -8.64
N LEU A 132 23.37 8.49 -8.23
CA LEU A 132 23.39 9.78 -8.94
C LEU A 132 24.06 9.65 -10.30
N GLY A 133 25.16 8.90 -10.37
CA GLY A 133 25.85 8.59 -11.63
C GLY A 133 24.95 7.83 -12.60
N TYR A 134 24.25 6.81 -12.11
CA TYR A 134 23.27 6.02 -12.86
C TYR A 134 22.12 6.88 -13.40
N LEU A 135 21.55 7.75 -12.57
CA LEU A 135 20.46 8.65 -12.97
C LEU A 135 20.89 9.64 -14.06
N ALA A 136 22.13 10.13 -13.99
CA ALA A 136 22.67 11.03 -15.01
C ALA A 136 22.88 10.30 -16.34
N LEU A 137 23.43 9.08 -16.33
CA LEU A 137 23.54 8.22 -17.52
C LEU A 137 22.16 7.90 -18.10
N GLU A 138 21.18 7.61 -17.25
CA GLU A 138 19.80 7.35 -17.67
C GLU A 138 19.20 8.56 -18.41
N ARG A 139 19.33 9.77 -17.87
CA ARG A 139 18.89 11.01 -18.54
C ARG A 139 19.65 11.30 -19.83
N MET A 140 20.94 11.02 -19.86
CA MET A 140 21.74 11.15 -21.07
C MET A 140 21.31 10.18 -22.16
N LEU A 141 21.02 8.93 -21.81
CA LEU A 141 20.52 7.94 -22.76
C LEU A 141 19.16 8.34 -23.33
N ILE A 142 18.27 8.92 -22.51
CA ILE A 142 16.99 9.44 -23.00
C ILE A 142 17.19 10.58 -23.99
N THR A 143 18.11 11.51 -23.70
CA THR A 143 18.27 12.75 -24.47
C THR A 143 19.28 12.67 -25.63
N GLN A 144 20.23 11.73 -25.56
CA GLN A 144 21.39 11.61 -26.45
C GLN A 144 21.75 10.13 -26.72
N CYS A 145 20.75 9.26 -26.86
CA CYS A 145 20.92 7.82 -27.05
C CYS A 145 21.99 7.50 -28.12
N GLU A 146 21.89 8.10 -29.31
CA GLU A 146 22.80 7.85 -30.44
C GLU A 146 24.29 8.08 -30.12
N LYS A 147 24.60 9.01 -29.21
CA LYS A 147 25.98 9.34 -28.81
C LYS A 147 26.48 8.48 -27.65
N VAL A 148 25.64 8.27 -26.65
CA VAL A 148 26.01 7.60 -25.40
C VAL A 148 26.08 6.09 -25.61
N LEU A 149 25.24 5.58 -26.49
CA LEU A 149 25.05 4.15 -26.63
C LEU A 149 26.25 3.41 -27.23
N PRO A 150 26.93 3.89 -28.29
CA PRO A 150 28.16 3.27 -28.78
C PRO A 150 29.25 3.16 -27.70
N ILE A 151 29.27 4.10 -26.76
CA ILE A 151 30.25 4.14 -25.66
C ILE A 151 29.86 3.17 -24.55
N LEU A 152 28.56 2.97 -24.31
CA LEU A 152 28.07 1.96 -23.36
C LEU A 152 28.08 0.54 -23.91
N ARG A 153 28.09 0.36 -25.24
CA ARG A 153 28.07 -0.96 -25.90
C ARG A 153 29.12 -1.94 -25.37
N PRO A 154 30.41 -1.57 -25.20
CA PRO A 154 31.41 -2.47 -24.58
C PRO A 154 31.03 -2.93 -23.16
N SER A 155 30.16 -2.18 -22.47
CA SER A 155 29.72 -2.51 -21.12
C SER A 155 28.74 -3.65 -21.03
N ILE A 156 28.13 -4.04 -22.14
CA ILE A 156 27.33 -5.26 -22.27
C ILE A 156 28.13 -6.52 -21.93
N LYS A 157 29.47 -6.46 -21.93
CA LYS A 157 30.38 -7.53 -21.51
C LYS A 157 30.76 -7.49 -20.02
N THR A 158 30.05 -6.68 -19.21
CA THR A 158 30.11 -6.70 -17.72
C THR A 158 28.73 -6.92 -17.09
N SER A 159 28.64 -7.60 -15.93
CA SER A 159 27.37 -7.80 -15.20
C SER A 159 26.71 -6.47 -14.82
N GLU A 160 27.52 -5.48 -14.40
CA GLU A 160 27.10 -4.13 -14.06
C GLU A 160 26.52 -3.40 -15.27
N GLY A 161 27.10 -3.61 -16.46
CA GLY A 161 26.56 -3.06 -17.69
C GLY A 161 25.21 -3.68 -18.04
N ILE A 162 25.05 -5.01 -17.93
CA ILE A 162 23.73 -5.64 -18.13
C ILE A 162 22.70 -5.09 -17.14
N LYS A 163 23.05 -4.93 -15.86
CA LYS A 163 22.15 -4.33 -14.85
C LYS A 163 21.75 -2.91 -15.23
N LEU A 164 22.70 -2.11 -15.71
CA LEU A 164 22.43 -0.76 -16.23
C LEU A 164 21.44 -0.82 -17.40
N PHE A 165 21.68 -1.70 -18.38
CA PHE A 165 20.78 -1.87 -19.52
C PHE A 165 19.40 -2.35 -19.09
N LEU A 166 19.28 -3.35 -18.22
CA LEU A 166 17.99 -3.80 -17.69
C LEU A 166 17.21 -2.68 -17.02
N LYS A 167 17.85 -1.93 -16.12
CA LYS A 167 17.22 -0.79 -15.44
C LYS A 167 16.74 0.25 -16.44
N PHE A 168 17.52 0.47 -17.50
CA PHE A 168 17.14 1.37 -18.57
C PHE A 168 15.92 0.87 -19.35
N PHE A 169 15.92 -0.40 -19.77
CA PHE A 169 14.80 -1.04 -20.48
C PHE A 169 13.52 -1.00 -19.66
N THR A 170 13.58 -1.24 -18.34
CA THR A 170 12.40 -1.24 -17.48
C THR A 170 11.81 0.16 -17.29
N ASN A 171 12.64 1.21 -17.31
CA ASN A 171 12.20 2.57 -17.03
C ASN A 171 11.78 3.35 -18.30
N GLN A 172 12.32 2.99 -19.46
CA GLN A 172 12.18 3.77 -20.70
C GLN A 172 11.95 2.86 -21.92
N PRO A 173 10.79 2.20 -22.01
CA PRO A 173 10.48 1.26 -23.08
C PRO A 173 10.58 1.86 -24.49
N ASP A 174 10.25 3.15 -24.65
CA ASP A 174 10.28 3.83 -25.94
C ASP A 174 11.70 3.93 -26.53
N VAL A 175 12.72 3.99 -25.67
CA VAL A 175 14.12 4.06 -26.10
C VAL A 175 14.68 2.68 -26.49
N ILE A 176 13.98 1.59 -26.16
CA ILE A 176 14.37 0.22 -26.53
C ILE A 176 14.44 0.06 -28.06
N SER A 177 13.51 0.71 -28.77
CA SER A 177 13.51 0.72 -30.24
C SER A 177 14.87 1.16 -30.81
N ASN A 178 15.46 2.21 -30.23
CA ASN A 178 16.78 2.73 -30.61
C ASN A 178 17.91 1.75 -30.26
N LEU A 179 17.82 1.01 -29.16
CA LEU A 179 18.85 0.02 -28.76
C LEU A 179 18.96 -1.14 -29.76
N ILE A 180 17.83 -1.55 -30.33
CA ILE A 180 17.76 -2.62 -31.34
C ILE A 180 18.31 -2.17 -32.68
N TYR A 181 18.20 -0.87 -32.99
CA TYR A 181 18.89 -0.28 -34.14
C TYR A 181 20.42 -0.35 -34.05
N HIS A 182 20.99 -0.45 -32.85
CA HIS A 182 22.44 -0.40 -32.61
C HIS A 182 23.12 -1.75 -32.35
N ASP A 183 22.50 -2.87 -32.72
CA ASP A 183 23.07 -4.23 -32.64
C ASP A 183 23.46 -4.69 -31.22
N ILE A 184 22.97 -4.01 -30.19
CA ILE A 184 23.24 -4.36 -28.78
C ILE A 184 22.72 -5.75 -28.44
N LEU A 185 21.57 -6.13 -28.98
CA LEU A 185 21.07 -7.46 -28.75
C LEU A 185 22.01 -8.51 -29.34
N GLU A 186 22.59 -8.27 -30.52
CA GLU A 186 23.55 -9.20 -31.13
C GLU A 186 24.75 -9.39 -30.20
N ASP A 187 25.28 -8.29 -29.64
CA ASP A 187 26.35 -8.35 -28.65
C ASP A 187 25.94 -9.15 -27.39
N VAL A 188 24.73 -8.95 -26.87
CA VAL A 188 24.22 -9.70 -25.70
C VAL A 188 24.11 -11.19 -26.05
N LEU A 189 23.57 -11.53 -27.22
CA LEU A 189 23.40 -12.91 -27.68
C LEU A 189 24.76 -13.58 -27.90
N GLU A 190 25.74 -12.88 -28.48
CA GLU A 190 27.12 -13.35 -28.59
C GLU A 190 27.77 -13.56 -27.21
N THR A 191 27.54 -12.63 -26.28
CA THR A 191 28.07 -12.70 -24.92
C THR A 191 27.42 -13.86 -24.12
N ILE A 192 26.15 -14.18 -24.37
CA ILE A 192 25.49 -15.36 -23.78
C ILE A 192 26.09 -16.67 -24.33
N LYS A 193 26.47 -16.69 -25.61
CA LYS A 193 27.12 -17.85 -26.24
C LYS A 193 28.52 -18.09 -25.68
N ASP A 194 29.28 -17.02 -25.48
CA ASP A 194 30.64 -17.05 -24.93
C ASP A 194 30.79 -16.06 -23.75
N PRO A 195 30.35 -16.46 -22.53
CA PRO A 195 30.35 -15.57 -21.38
C PRO A 195 31.79 -15.16 -21.01
N PRO A 196 32.07 -13.86 -20.85
CA PRO A 196 33.43 -13.34 -20.71
C PRO A 196 34.08 -13.72 -19.39
N THR A 197 33.27 -14.00 -18.37
CA THR A 197 33.73 -14.43 -17.03
C THR A 197 32.81 -15.51 -16.45
N PRO A 198 33.31 -16.37 -15.55
CA PRO A 198 32.47 -17.34 -14.83
C PRO A 198 31.39 -16.68 -13.94
N GLU A 199 31.61 -15.43 -13.54
CA GLU A 199 30.70 -14.61 -12.72
C GLU A 199 29.67 -13.86 -13.57
N TRP A 200 29.62 -14.15 -14.88
CA TRP A 200 28.62 -13.58 -15.80
C TRP A 200 27.21 -13.95 -15.36
N ASP A 201 26.35 -12.93 -15.20
CA ASP A 201 24.97 -13.15 -14.82
C ASP A 201 24.12 -13.48 -16.06
N ILE A 202 24.07 -14.78 -16.34
CA ILE A 202 23.30 -15.32 -17.47
C ILE A 202 21.80 -15.02 -17.29
N GLU A 203 21.28 -15.04 -16.06
CA GLU A 203 19.86 -14.81 -15.80
C GLU A 203 19.46 -13.37 -16.18
N LEU A 204 20.26 -12.38 -15.76
CA LEU A 204 20.05 -10.98 -16.17
C LEU A 204 20.21 -10.78 -17.68
N SER A 205 21.12 -11.52 -18.31
CA SER A 205 21.29 -11.47 -19.77
C SER A 205 20.03 -11.98 -20.49
N LEU A 206 19.46 -13.09 -20.01
CA LEU A 206 18.23 -13.68 -20.55
C LEU A 206 17.01 -12.80 -20.30
N GLU A 207 16.94 -12.14 -19.14
CA GLU A 207 15.91 -11.15 -18.84
C GLU A 207 15.98 -9.98 -19.85
N LEU A 208 17.18 -9.46 -20.11
CA LEU A 208 17.40 -8.36 -21.05
C LEU A 208 16.98 -8.75 -22.47
N VAL A 209 17.41 -9.94 -22.92
CA VAL A 209 16.99 -10.51 -24.22
C VAL A 209 15.47 -10.63 -24.26
N THR A 210 14.83 -11.13 -23.21
CA THR A 210 13.38 -11.32 -23.16
C THR A 210 12.63 -10.00 -23.29
N LEU A 211 13.08 -8.95 -22.59
CA LEU A 211 12.50 -7.62 -22.67
C LEU A 211 12.68 -6.99 -24.06
N ALA A 212 13.75 -7.36 -24.78
CA ALA A 212 14.01 -6.88 -26.13
C ALA A 212 13.15 -7.56 -27.21
N ILE A 213 12.73 -8.83 -27.01
CA ILE A 213 11.97 -9.61 -28.00
C ILE A 213 10.79 -8.85 -28.65
N PRO A 214 9.87 -8.21 -27.92
CA PRO A 214 8.72 -7.55 -28.54
C PRO A 214 9.12 -6.35 -29.40
N TYR A 215 10.30 -5.76 -29.17
CA TYR A 215 10.84 -4.66 -29.95
C TYR A 215 11.73 -5.13 -31.11
N LEU A 216 12.03 -6.44 -31.19
CA LEU A 216 12.80 -6.99 -32.29
C LEU A 216 12.02 -7.09 -33.58
N SER A 217 10.81 -6.56 -33.64
CA SER A 217 9.87 -6.75 -34.74
C SER A 217 10.57 -6.77 -36.12
N GLN A 218 11.36 -5.75 -36.49
CA GLN A 218 12.09 -5.65 -37.76
C GLN A 218 13.30 -6.59 -37.93
N LYS A 219 13.91 -7.06 -36.84
CA LYS A 219 15.07 -7.98 -36.83
C LYS A 219 14.71 -9.38 -36.34
N LEU A 220 13.43 -9.65 -36.06
CA LEU A 220 13.00 -10.88 -35.41
C LEU A 220 13.33 -12.07 -36.29
N GLN A 221 13.12 -11.95 -37.60
CA GLN A 221 13.46 -13.00 -38.56
C GLN A 221 14.97 -13.34 -38.52
N SER A 222 15.86 -12.34 -38.45
CA SER A 222 17.31 -12.53 -38.40
C SER A 222 17.81 -13.00 -37.03
N GLN A 223 17.05 -12.73 -35.96
CA GLN A 223 17.42 -13.10 -34.58
C GLN A 223 16.71 -14.35 -34.06
N LEU A 224 15.70 -14.87 -34.78
CA LEU A 224 14.86 -15.95 -34.28
C LEU A 224 15.66 -17.22 -34.00
N VAL A 225 16.54 -17.62 -34.92
CA VAL A 225 17.36 -18.82 -34.76
C VAL A 225 18.30 -18.72 -33.55
N PRO A 226 19.10 -17.65 -33.38
CA PRO A 226 19.87 -17.41 -32.15
C PRO A 226 19.05 -17.50 -30.87
N LEU A 227 17.87 -16.88 -30.84
CA LEU A 227 16.97 -16.92 -29.70
C LEU A 227 16.52 -18.35 -29.39
N LEU A 228 16.14 -19.13 -30.41
CA LEU A 228 15.73 -20.52 -30.22
C LEU A 228 16.86 -21.39 -29.65
N TYR A 229 18.10 -21.21 -30.10
CA TYR A 229 19.26 -21.92 -29.53
C TYR A 229 19.48 -21.57 -28.06
N ILE A 230 19.40 -20.29 -27.70
CA ILE A 230 19.54 -19.82 -26.32
C ILE A 230 18.42 -20.38 -25.44
N LEU A 231 17.18 -20.38 -25.94
CA LEU A 231 16.04 -20.96 -25.24
C LEU A 231 16.25 -22.45 -24.95
N ILE A 232 16.76 -23.21 -25.93
CA ILE A 232 17.05 -24.64 -25.73
C ILE A 232 18.19 -24.84 -24.72
N GLN A 233 19.22 -24.00 -24.78
CA GLN A 233 20.41 -24.10 -23.93
C GLN A 233 20.10 -23.80 -22.45
N PHE A 234 19.32 -22.75 -22.19
CA PHE A 234 19.11 -22.24 -20.83
C PHE A 234 17.71 -22.49 -20.26
N ILE A 235 16.71 -22.78 -21.12
CA ILE A 235 15.33 -23.07 -20.72
C ILE A 235 14.76 -21.97 -19.82
N TYR A 236 14.65 -20.77 -20.37
CA TYR A 236 14.16 -19.59 -19.65
C TYR A 236 12.65 -19.38 -19.89
N ALA A 237 11.85 -19.48 -18.83
CA ALA A 237 10.39 -19.47 -18.93
C ALA A 237 9.81 -18.17 -19.54
N PRO A 238 10.24 -16.96 -19.12
CA PRO A 238 9.74 -15.72 -19.73
C PRO A 238 10.02 -15.62 -21.24
N MET A 239 11.21 -16.05 -21.67
CA MET A 239 11.56 -16.11 -23.09
C MET A 239 10.73 -17.14 -23.85
N PHE A 240 10.48 -18.31 -23.26
CA PHE A 240 9.58 -19.31 -23.85
C PHE A 240 8.20 -18.71 -24.12
N THR A 241 7.64 -18.01 -23.12
CA THR A 241 6.33 -17.37 -23.21
C THR A 241 6.27 -16.34 -24.34
N MET A 242 7.26 -15.45 -24.41
CA MET A 242 7.30 -14.42 -25.44
C MET A 242 7.42 -15.03 -26.84
N LEU A 243 8.29 -16.02 -27.01
CA LEU A 243 8.43 -16.71 -28.29
C LEU A 243 7.19 -17.56 -28.61
N TYR A 244 6.50 -18.13 -27.62
CA TYR A 244 5.28 -18.93 -27.84
C TYR A 244 4.13 -18.10 -28.39
N GLU A 245 4.09 -16.81 -28.09
CA GLU A 245 3.07 -15.90 -28.65
C GLU A 245 3.39 -15.46 -30.08
N ILE A 246 4.66 -15.49 -30.46
CA ILE A 246 5.12 -15.09 -31.79
C ILE A 246 5.13 -16.28 -32.76
N ILE A 247 5.73 -17.41 -32.34
CA ILE A 247 5.93 -18.62 -33.16
C ILE A 247 5.51 -19.92 -32.43
N PRO A 248 4.24 -20.03 -32.00
CA PRO A 248 3.74 -21.16 -31.23
C PRO A 248 3.92 -22.52 -31.93
N LEU A 249 3.70 -22.61 -33.24
CA LEU A 249 3.78 -23.87 -33.99
C LEU A 249 5.22 -24.37 -34.08
N ASN A 250 6.13 -23.48 -34.43
CA ASN A 250 7.55 -23.80 -34.51
C ASN A 250 8.10 -24.21 -33.14
N LEU A 251 7.71 -23.53 -32.06
CA LEU A 251 8.08 -23.94 -30.71
C LEU A 251 7.52 -25.30 -30.31
N ILE A 252 6.25 -25.61 -30.64
CA ILE A 252 5.65 -26.92 -30.40
C ILE A 252 6.46 -28.01 -31.11
N LYS A 253 6.88 -27.77 -32.36
CA LYS A 253 7.71 -28.70 -33.13
C LYS A 253 9.09 -28.87 -32.48
N ILE A 254 9.73 -27.79 -32.04
CA ILE A 254 11.02 -27.83 -31.33
C ILE A 254 10.93 -28.63 -30.02
N VAL A 255 9.83 -28.48 -29.26
CA VAL A 255 9.60 -29.27 -28.03
C VAL A 255 9.50 -30.77 -28.32
N LYS A 256 8.93 -31.15 -29.48
CA LYS A 256 8.82 -32.55 -29.91
C LYS A 256 10.13 -33.08 -30.48
N ASP A 257 10.77 -32.29 -31.33
CA ASP A 257 12.02 -32.59 -32.01
C ASP A 257 12.87 -31.33 -32.11
N SER A 258 13.93 -31.27 -31.32
CA SER A 258 14.84 -30.13 -31.31
C SER A 258 15.57 -29.91 -32.64
N ASN A 259 15.65 -30.94 -33.49
CA ASN A 259 16.24 -30.82 -34.83
C ASN A 259 15.38 -29.99 -35.78
N HIS A 260 14.13 -29.65 -35.38
CA HIS A 260 13.28 -28.73 -36.14
C HIS A 260 13.94 -27.35 -36.33
N ILE A 261 14.84 -26.92 -35.44
CA ILE A 261 15.59 -25.66 -35.64
C ILE A 261 16.33 -25.65 -36.97
N SER A 262 16.95 -26.75 -37.38
CA SER A 262 17.66 -26.80 -38.67
C SER A 262 16.73 -26.64 -39.88
N GLN A 263 15.46 -27.03 -39.74
CA GLN A 263 14.45 -26.78 -40.78
C GLN A 263 14.06 -25.30 -40.83
N ILE A 264 13.97 -24.64 -39.67
CA ILE A 264 13.74 -23.19 -39.57
C ILE A 264 14.92 -22.43 -40.19
N GLU A 265 16.16 -22.81 -39.88
CA GLU A 265 17.38 -22.22 -40.45
C GLU A 265 17.38 -22.26 -41.97
N GLN A 266 17.12 -23.45 -42.54
CA GLN A 266 17.03 -23.64 -43.99
C GLN A 266 15.93 -22.78 -44.61
N LYS A 267 14.77 -22.69 -43.95
CA LYS A 267 13.62 -21.93 -44.45
C LYS A 267 13.86 -20.42 -44.43
N LEU A 268 14.51 -19.92 -43.39
CA LEU A 268 14.84 -18.50 -43.23
C LEU A 268 16.14 -18.10 -43.95
N GLY A 269 16.84 -19.04 -44.59
CA GLY A 269 18.04 -18.76 -45.38
C GLY A 269 19.29 -18.47 -44.54
N PHE A 270 19.33 -18.92 -43.28
CA PHE A 270 20.55 -18.85 -42.49
C PHE A 270 21.57 -19.85 -43.05
N LYS A 271 22.81 -19.39 -43.22
CA LYS A 271 23.94 -20.31 -43.45
C LYS A 271 24.09 -21.14 -42.17
N GLU A 272 24.24 -22.46 -42.30
CA GLU A 272 24.48 -23.36 -41.16
C GLU A 272 25.48 -22.69 -40.22
N GLN A 273 25.06 -22.35 -39.00
CA GLN A 273 26.01 -21.85 -38.01
C GLN A 273 26.95 -22.99 -37.70
N ASP A 274 28.24 -22.79 -38.00
CA ASP A 274 29.27 -23.80 -37.85
C ASP A 274 29.26 -24.41 -36.44
N GLU A 275 29.03 -25.72 -36.38
CA GLU A 275 29.43 -26.71 -35.36
C GLU A 275 29.07 -26.53 -33.87
N ILE A 276 28.63 -25.36 -33.39
CA ILE A 276 28.55 -25.06 -31.94
C ILE A 276 27.59 -25.97 -31.16
N ASN A 277 26.62 -26.65 -31.80
CA ASN A 277 25.61 -27.45 -31.09
C ASN A 277 25.31 -28.85 -31.64
N LYS A 278 26.11 -29.38 -32.58
CA LYS A 278 25.85 -30.73 -33.12
C LYS A 278 26.09 -31.85 -32.08
N GLU A 279 26.92 -31.63 -31.06
CA GLU A 279 27.30 -32.68 -30.09
C GLU A 279 26.50 -32.68 -28.77
N LYS A 280 25.91 -31.57 -28.36
CA LYS A 280 25.05 -31.53 -27.16
C LYS A 280 23.61 -31.80 -27.56
N LYS A 281 23.21 -33.08 -27.53
CA LYS A 281 21.77 -33.43 -27.55
C LYS A 281 21.06 -32.58 -26.49
N PRO A 282 20.08 -31.75 -26.87
CA PRO A 282 19.47 -30.84 -25.92
C PRO A 282 18.71 -31.66 -24.88
N THR A 283 19.24 -31.65 -23.65
CA THR A 283 18.62 -32.24 -22.46
C THR A 283 17.32 -31.53 -22.07
N GLY A 284 16.93 -30.47 -22.78
CA GLY A 284 15.83 -29.57 -22.45
C GLY A 284 14.42 -29.98 -22.91
N SER A 285 14.24 -31.06 -23.68
CA SER A 285 12.91 -31.41 -24.23
C SER A 285 11.85 -31.66 -23.14
N LYS A 286 12.23 -32.24 -21.99
CA LYS A 286 11.31 -32.46 -20.86
C LYS A 286 10.89 -31.15 -20.19
N SER A 287 11.82 -30.22 -20.02
CA SER A 287 11.54 -28.93 -19.35
C SER A 287 10.77 -27.97 -20.27
N LEU A 288 11.11 -27.92 -21.57
CA LEU A 288 10.33 -27.18 -22.57
C LEU A 288 8.90 -27.74 -22.68
N LYS A 289 8.73 -29.06 -22.60
CA LYS A 289 7.40 -29.68 -22.54
C LYS A 289 6.64 -29.25 -21.28
N ALA A 290 7.29 -29.16 -20.13
CA ALA A 290 6.67 -28.67 -18.91
C ALA A 290 6.22 -27.20 -19.05
N LEU A 291 7.04 -26.34 -19.66
CA LEU A 291 6.68 -24.96 -19.96
C LEU A 291 5.50 -24.88 -20.93
N LEU A 292 5.52 -25.64 -22.02
CA LEU A 292 4.42 -25.68 -22.98
C LEU A 292 3.10 -26.08 -22.31
N LEU A 293 3.12 -27.09 -21.43
CA LEU A 293 1.95 -27.51 -20.66
C LEU A 293 1.37 -26.43 -19.73
N GLN A 294 2.13 -25.36 -19.46
CA GLN A 294 1.65 -24.20 -18.69
C GLN A 294 0.94 -23.15 -19.56
N HIS A 295 0.99 -23.25 -20.89
CA HIS A 295 0.40 -22.31 -21.82
C HIS A 295 -0.92 -22.83 -22.40
N ASN A 296 -1.78 -21.92 -22.85
CA ASN A 296 -3.01 -22.25 -23.56
C ASN A 296 -2.69 -22.68 -25.00
N ILE A 297 -3.60 -23.41 -25.64
CA ILE A 297 -3.48 -23.72 -27.06
C ILE A 297 -3.58 -22.42 -27.85
N HIS A 298 -2.51 -22.05 -28.57
CA HIS A 298 -2.49 -20.83 -29.37
C HIS A 298 -3.41 -20.95 -30.60
N PRO A 299 -4.21 -19.92 -30.97
CA PRO A 299 -5.12 -19.96 -32.12
C PRO A 299 -4.46 -20.37 -33.44
N ASN A 300 -3.25 -19.88 -33.71
CA ASN A 300 -2.46 -20.25 -34.90
C ASN A 300 -2.30 -21.77 -35.06
N SER A 301 -2.31 -22.50 -33.96
CA SER A 301 -2.16 -23.95 -33.99
C SER A 301 -3.32 -24.69 -34.68
N LEU A 302 -4.43 -23.99 -34.90
CA LEU A 302 -5.65 -24.49 -35.53
C LEU A 302 -5.86 -23.93 -36.94
N THR A 303 -5.25 -22.78 -37.25
CA THR A 303 -5.55 -21.98 -38.44
C THR A 303 -4.44 -21.96 -39.49
N MET A 304 -3.19 -22.28 -39.13
CA MET A 304 -2.05 -22.21 -40.04
C MET A 304 -1.07 -23.37 -39.84
N GLU A 305 -0.21 -23.59 -40.84
CA GLU A 305 0.94 -24.50 -40.74
C GLU A 305 2.20 -23.78 -40.25
N TRP A 306 3.19 -24.55 -39.80
CA TRP A 306 4.42 -23.96 -39.22
C TRP A 306 5.26 -23.18 -40.26
N GLU A 307 5.24 -23.57 -41.55
CA GLU A 307 5.92 -22.81 -42.61
C GLU A 307 5.22 -21.48 -42.89
N GLU A 308 3.90 -21.48 -42.77
CA GLU A 308 3.06 -20.29 -42.95
C GLU A 308 3.30 -19.33 -41.78
N GLU A 309 3.36 -19.82 -40.54
CA GLU A 309 3.73 -19.01 -39.36
C GLU A 309 5.05 -18.25 -39.56
N LEU A 310 6.09 -18.90 -40.10
CA LEU A 310 7.38 -18.24 -40.39
C LEU A 310 7.26 -17.17 -41.48
N SER A 311 6.35 -17.36 -42.44
CA SER A 311 6.11 -16.41 -43.53
C SER A 311 5.36 -15.16 -43.04
N HIS A 312 4.65 -15.26 -41.92
CA HIS A 312 3.92 -14.17 -41.28
C HIS A 312 4.76 -13.40 -40.24
N LEU A 313 6.02 -13.77 -40.03
CA LEU A 313 6.92 -13.03 -39.11
C LEU A 313 7.02 -11.55 -39.49
N ASP A 314 6.97 -11.22 -40.77
CA ASP A 314 6.94 -9.84 -41.26
C ASP A 314 5.63 -9.11 -40.88
N GLU A 315 4.50 -9.81 -40.78
CA GLU A 315 3.25 -9.20 -40.32
C GLU A 315 3.27 -8.97 -38.80
N VAL A 316 3.79 -9.94 -38.05
CA VAL A 316 4.02 -9.81 -36.61
C VAL A 316 5.04 -8.69 -36.34
N SER A 317 6.01 -8.49 -37.23
CA SER A 317 6.99 -7.40 -37.16
C SER A 317 6.37 -6.00 -37.25
N GLN A 318 5.18 -5.89 -37.84
CA GLN A 318 4.49 -4.63 -38.01
C GLN A 318 3.56 -4.32 -36.83
N GLN A 319 3.37 -5.26 -35.91
CA GLN A 319 2.57 -5.04 -34.71
C GLN A 319 3.34 -4.19 -33.71
N ASP A 320 2.61 -3.33 -32.99
CA ASP A 320 3.18 -2.54 -31.91
C ASP A 320 3.69 -3.47 -30.78
N PRO A 321 4.91 -3.27 -30.25
CA PRO A 321 5.47 -4.08 -29.17
C PRO A 321 4.54 -4.21 -27.96
N THR A 322 3.81 -3.15 -27.61
CA THR A 322 2.82 -3.17 -26.51
C THR A 322 1.70 -4.14 -26.80
N THR A 323 1.28 -4.27 -28.06
CA THR A 323 0.24 -5.21 -28.50
C THR A 323 0.72 -6.65 -28.34
N ILE A 324 1.96 -6.95 -28.73
CA ILE A 324 2.58 -8.28 -28.55
C ILE A 324 2.65 -8.64 -27.06
N VAL A 325 3.17 -7.74 -26.22
CA VAL A 325 3.26 -7.94 -24.76
C VAL A 325 1.88 -8.09 -24.14
N THR A 326 0.92 -7.25 -24.55
CA THR A 326 -0.45 -7.30 -24.03
C THR A 326 -1.15 -8.59 -24.42
N HIS A 327 -0.96 -9.10 -25.64
CA HIS A 327 -1.47 -10.41 -26.04
C HIS A 327 -0.84 -11.53 -25.22
N ALA A 328 0.48 -11.49 -25.01
CA ALA A 328 1.18 -12.46 -24.17
C ALA A 328 0.67 -12.47 -22.74
N LEU A 329 0.45 -11.29 -22.14
CA LEU A 329 -0.02 -11.16 -20.76
C LEU A 329 -1.53 -11.45 -20.61
N LEU A 330 -2.39 -11.02 -21.53
CA LEU A 330 -3.84 -11.20 -21.45
C LEU A 330 -4.27 -12.65 -21.70
N LYS A 331 -3.57 -13.38 -22.57
CA LYS A 331 -3.90 -14.78 -22.89
C LYS A 331 -3.59 -15.77 -21.76
N TYR A 332 -2.84 -15.38 -20.74
CA TYR A 332 -2.76 -16.16 -19.49
C TYR A 332 -4.09 -16.25 -18.75
N ASN A 333 -5.05 -15.36 -19.03
CA ASN A 333 -6.29 -15.22 -18.27
C ASN A 333 -7.58 -15.47 -19.08
N THR A 334 -7.49 -15.78 -20.38
CA THR A 334 -8.69 -15.94 -21.24
C THR A 334 -9.13 -17.42 -21.35
N PRO A 335 -10.41 -17.77 -21.11
CA PRO A 335 -10.89 -19.15 -21.18
C PRO A 335 -10.94 -19.69 -22.64
N PRO A 336 -10.49 -20.94 -22.91
CA PRO A 336 -10.43 -21.51 -24.27
C PRO A 336 -11.78 -21.89 -24.90
N GLU A 337 -12.86 -21.88 -24.11
CA GLU A 337 -14.18 -22.39 -24.49
C GLU A 337 -14.81 -21.62 -25.67
N ALA A 338 -14.45 -20.34 -25.87
CA ALA A 338 -14.95 -19.53 -26.97
C ALA A 338 -14.27 -19.80 -28.32
N LEU A 339 -13.06 -20.36 -28.34
CA LEU A 339 -12.26 -20.58 -29.56
C LEU A 339 -12.37 -22.02 -30.10
N LEU A 340 -12.64 -22.99 -29.23
CA LEU A 340 -12.68 -24.41 -29.62
C LEU A 340 -13.89 -24.78 -30.50
N ASP A 341 -15.04 -24.12 -30.28
CA ASP A 341 -16.30 -24.49 -30.94
C ASP A 341 -16.35 -24.12 -32.44
N GLN A 342 -15.51 -23.18 -32.88
CA GLN A 342 -15.41 -22.75 -34.28
C GLN A 342 -14.33 -23.50 -35.08
N SER A 343 -13.19 -23.87 -34.47
CA SER A 343 -12.04 -24.40 -35.21
C SER A 343 -12.01 -25.93 -35.40
N LEU A 344 -12.66 -26.70 -34.50
CA LEU A 344 -12.60 -28.17 -34.56
C LEU A 344 -13.39 -28.78 -35.73
N LYS A 345 -14.24 -28.01 -36.41
CA LYS A 345 -15.08 -28.50 -37.52
C LYS A 345 -14.45 -28.34 -38.90
N SER A 346 -13.32 -27.64 -39.03
CA SER A 346 -12.76 -27.27 -40.34
C SER A 346 -11.25 -27.45 -40.50
N SER A 347 -10.50 -27.86 -39.47
CA SER A 347 -9.04 -27.92 -39.54
C SER A 347 -8.55 -29.23 -40.21
N PRO A 348 -7.71 -29.16 -41.27
CA PRO A 348 -7.22 -30.33 -42.00
C PRO A 348 -6.07 -31.07 -41.31
N HIS A 349 -5.63 -30.64 -40.12
CA HIS A 349 -4.40 -31.13 -39.48
C HIS A 349 -4.68 -32.26 -38.47
N TYR A 350 -4.93 -33.46 -38.99
CA TYR A 350 -5.26 -34.65 -38.17
C TYR A 350 -4.04 -35.23 -37.42
N GLU A 351 -2.80 -34.99 -37.89
CA GLU A 351 -1.59 -35.62 -37.34
C GLU A 351 -1.11 -35.00 -36.02
N SER A 352 -1.47 -33.75 -35.74
CA SER A 352 -1.15 -33.04 -34.50
C SER A 352 -2.26 -33.14 -33.44
N LEU A 353 -3.41 -33.71 -33.81
CA LEU A 353 -4.61 -33.86 -32.97
C LEU A 353 -4.35 -34.55 -31.62
N PRO A 354 -3.58 -35.66 -31.52
CA PRO A 354 -3.33 -36.31 -30.23
C PRO A 354 -2.56 -35.41 -29.24
N PHE A 355 -1.70 -34.53 -29.77
CA PHE A 355 -0.93 -33.59 -28.98
C PHE A 355 -1.79 -32.44 -28.48
N TYR A 356 -2.66 -31.90 -29.33
CA TYR A 356 -3.62 -30.86 -28.93
C TYR A 356 -4.64 -31.38 -27.92
N VAL A 357 -5.12 -32.62 -28.09
CA VAL A 357 -6.00 -33.28 -27.12
C VAL A 357 -5.28 -33.45 -25.77
N TYR A 358 -4.02 -33.89 -25.77
CA TYR A 358 -3.23 -33.99 -24.54
C TYR A 358 -3.03 -32.64 -23.85
N HIS A 359 -2.74 -31.58 -24.61
CA HIS A 359 -2.55 -30.22 -24.10
C HIS A 359 -3.85 -29.63 -23.55
N LEU A 360 -4.97 -29.85 -24.25
CA LEU A 360 -6.31 -29.47 -23.80
C LEU A 360 -6.71 -30.17 -22.50
N ILE A 361 -6.48 -31.49 -22.39
CA ILE A 361 -6.78 -32.25 -21.17
C ILE A 361 -5.96 -31.72 -19.98
N HIS A 362 -4.67 -31.41 -20.20
CA HIS A 362 -3.83 -30.83 -19.16
C HIS A 362 -4.29 -29.43 -18.75
N HIS A 363 -4.67 -28.59 -19.71
CA HIS A 363 -5.21 -27.27 -19.44
C HIS A 363 -6.54 -27.34 -18.66
N LEU A 364 -7.48 -28.18 -19.11
CA LEU A 364 -8.74 -28.41 -18.39
C LEU A 364 -8.50 -28.92 -16.97
N ARG A 365 -7.54 -29.84 -16.80
CA ARG A 365 -7.15 -30.34 -15.47
C ARG A 365 -6.56 -29.23 -14.59
N ARG A 366 -5.72 -28.35 -15.14
CA ARG A 366 -5.17 -27.19 -14.42
C ARG A 366 -6.26 -26.21 -14.03
N LYS A 367 -7.15 -25.82 -14.95
CA LYS A 367 -8.30 -24.95 -14.68
C LYS A 367 -9.20 -25.55 -13.58
N HIS A 368 -9.45 -26.85 -13.61
CA HIS A 368 -10.19 -27.54 -12.53
C HIS A 368 -9.44 -27.51 -11.19
N LEU A 369 -8.13 -27.72 -11.19
CA LEU A 369 -7.31 -27.66 -9.97
C LEU A 369 -7.18 -26.24 -9.41
N ASP A 370 -7.14 -25.21 -10.27
CA ASP A 370 -7.08 -23.80 -9.87
C ASP A 370 -8.45 -23.28 -9.40
N HIS A 371 -9.55 -23.81 -9.95
CA HIS A 371 -10.92 -23.55 -9.48
C HIS A 371 -11.29 -24.30 -8.20
N LEU A 372 -10.60 -25.39 -7.84
CA LEU A 372 -10.87 -26.13 -6.59
C LEU A 372 -10.67 -25.23 -5.35
N PRO A 373 -9.52 -24.54 -5.16
CA PRO A 373 -9.32 -23.61 -4.06
C PRO A 373 -10.27 -22.42 -4.10
N ALA A 374 -10.62 -21.91 -5.29
CA ALA A 374 -11.56 -20.81 -5.43
C ALA A 374 -12.97 -21.22 -4.99
N SER A 375 -13.43 -22.42 -5.37
CA SER A 375 -14.69 -23.00 -4.94
C SER A 375 -14.72 -23.30 -3.44
N VAL A 376 -13.60 -23.76 -2.87
CA VAL A 376 -13.45 -23.93 -1.42
C VAL A 376 -13.52 -22.58 -0.70
N ARG A 377 -12.83 -21.54 -1.20
CA ARG A 377 -12.91 -20.17 -0.63
C ARG A 377 -14.31 -19.57 -0.77
N GLU A 378 -15.02 -19.81 -1.88
CA GLU A 378 -16.41 -19.41 -2.02
C GLU A 378 -17.32 -20.14 -1.03
N GLY A 379 -17.05 -21.42 -0.75
CA GLY A 379 -17.70 -22.18 0.32
C GLY A 379 -17.47 -21.54 1.69
N ASP A 380 -16.22 -21.20 2.01
CA ASP A 380 -15.87 -20.52 3.25
C ASP A 380 -16.54 -19.14 3.36
N HIS A 381 -16.61 -18.38 2.25
CA HIS A 381 -17.31 -17.10 2.18
C HIS A 381 -18.81 -17.26 2.46
N HIS A 382 -19.47 -18.27 1.88
CA HIS A 382 -20.88 -18.56 2.17
C HIS A 382 -21.10 -18.96 3.63
N GLN A 383 -20.19 -19.74 4.21
CA GLN A 383 -20.25 -20.12 5.62
C GLN A 383 -20.12 -18.89 6.53
N VAL A 384 -19.11 -18.03 6.30
CA VAL A 384 -18.89 -16.79 7.06
C VAL A 384 -20.10 -15.85 6.92
N PHE A 385 -20.64 -15.70 5.71
CA PHE A 385 -21.82 -14.87 5.49
C PHE A 385 -23.05 -15.39 6.27
N THR A 386 -23.24 -16.70 6.30
CA THR A 386 -24.33 -17.34 7.06
C THR A 386 -24.16 -17.14 8.56
N GLN A 387 -22.94 -17.29 9.08
CA GLN A 387 -22.63 -17.01 10.49
C GLN A 387 -22.87 -15.54 10.84
N LEU A 388 -22.43 -14.61 9.98
CA LEU A 388 -22.63 -13.18 10.18
C LEU A 388 -24.12 -12.83 10.25
N LYS A 389 -24.93 -13.39 9.35
CA LYS A 389 -26.39 -13.21 9.36
C LYS A 389 -27.04 -13.76 10.63
N SER A 390 -26.59 -14.92 11.11
CA SER A 390 -27.06 -15.51 12.38
C SER A 390 -26.71 -14.61 13.57
N LEU A 391 -25.47 -14.14 13.65
CA LEU A 391 -25.01 -13.26 14.73
C LEU A 391 -25.71 -11.89 14.71
N GLN A 392 -26.05 -11.36 13.53
CA GLN A 392 -26.86 -10.15 13.41
C GLN A 392 -28.28 -10.36 13.95
N GLN A 393 -28.90 -11.50 13.66
CA GLN A 393 -30.23 -11.84 14.17
C GLN A 393 -30.22 -12.03 15.69
N GLU A 394 -29.18 -12.66 16.24
CA GLU A 394 -28.99 -12.82 17.68
C GLU A 394 -28.81 -11.47 18.37
N ASN A 395 -27.95 -10.59 17.83
CA ASN A 395 -27.77 -9.23 18.34
C ASN A 395 -29.07 -8.43 18.34
N LYS A 396 -29.89 -8.57 17.29
CA LYS A 396 -31.20 -7.91 17.24
C LYS A 396 -32.13 -8.42 18.35
N SER A 397 -32.20 -9.74 18.54
CA SER A 397 -33.00 -10.37 19.61
C SER A 397 -32.53 -9.95 21.01
N LEU A 398 -31.22 -9.86 21.24
CA LEU A 398 -30.66 -9.40 22.52
C LEU A 398 -30.98 -7.93 22.80
N LYS A 399 -30.91 -7.05 21.78
CA LYS A 399 -31.32 -5.64 21.91
C LYS A 399 -32.80 -5.51 22.28
N GLU A 400 -33.68 -6.25 21.62
CA GLU A 400 -35.12 -6.25 21.93
C GLU A 400 -35.42 -6.79 23.34
N LYS A 401 -34.61 -7.74 23.85
CA LYS A 401 -34.71 -8.22 25.24
C LYS A 401 -34.23 -7.15 26.23
N LEU A 402 -33.12 -6.47 25.94
CA LEU A 402 -32.60 -5.40 26.77
C LEU A 402 -33.59 -4.25 26.89
N GLU A 403 -34.18 -3.81 25.78
CA GLU A 403 -35.20 -2.74 25.77
C GLU A 403 -36.43 -3.13 26.59
N ARG A 404 -36.91 -4.37 26.46
CA ARG A 404 -38.01 -4.89 27.31
C ARG A 404 -37.66 -4.83 28.79
N ASN A 405 -36.47 -5.27 29.18
CA ASN A 405 -36.02 -5.24 30.57
C ASN A 405 -35.86 -3.82 31.12
N LEU A 406 -35.42 -2.86 30.30
CA LEU A 406 -35.33 -1.45 30.68
C LEU A 406 -36.71 -0.86 30.94
N VAL A 407 -37.68 -1.13 30.05
CA VAL A 407 -39.08 -0.70 30.23
C VAL A 407 -39.70 -1.34 31.47
N GLU A 408 -39.49 -2.63 31.71
CA GLU A 408 -39.95 -3.30 32.93
C GLU A 408 -39.35 -2.70 34.19
N THR A 409 -38.05 -2.43 34.19
CA THR A 409 -37.35 -1.80 35.33
C THR A 409 -37.90 -0.38 35.59
N GLN A 410 -38.08 0.42 34.54
CA GLN A 410 -38.67 1.76 34.66
C GLN A 410 -40.11 1.71 35.20
N ASN A 411 -40.92 0.74 34.75
CA ASN A 411 -42.26 0.54 35.26
C ASN A 411 -42.26 0.13 36.74
N ARG A 412 -41.35 -0.75 37.15
CA ARG A 412 -41.18 -1.14 38.57
C ARG A 412 -40.77 0.06 39.43
N GLN A 413 -39.83 0.88 38.97
CA GLN A 413 -39.41 2.10 39.67
C GLN A 413 -40.58 3.10 39.80
N SER A 414 -41.33 3.33 38.73
CA SER A 414 -42.51 4.20 38.75
C SER A 414 -43.58 3.71 39.74
N ASN A 415 -43.84 2.40 39.76
CA ASN A 415 -44.77 1.80 40.70
C ASN A 415 -44.28 1.89 42.15
N HIS A 416 -42.98 1.69 42.39
CA HIS A 416 -42.38 1.84 43.71
C HIS A 416 -42.54 3.28 44.23
N VAL A 417 -42.23 4.29 43.41
CA VAL A 417 -42.41 5.70 43.77
C VAL A 417 -43.88 6.02 44.07
N LYS A 418 -44.83 5.45 43.30
CA LYS A 418 -46.26 5.60 43.59
C LYS A 418 -46.63 4.99 44.94
N TRP A 419 -46.18 3.78 45.24
CA TRP A 419 -46.43 3.13 46.53
C TRP A 419 -45.82 3.90 47.70
N GLU A 420 -44.61 4.43 47.54
CA GLU A 420 -43.97 5.27 48.55
C GLU A 420 -44.77 6.55 48.81
N ASN A 421 -45.25 7.22 47.77
CA ASN A 421 -46.09 8.40 47.89
C ASN A 421 -47.44 8.09 48.57
N GLU A 422 -48.09 6.98 48.21
CA GLU A 422 -49.32 6.53 48.86
C GLU A 422 -49.11 6.22 50.35
N LEU A 423 -48.00 5.56 50.70
CA LEU A 423 -47.64 5.26 52.08
C LEU A 423 -47.38 6.54 52.88
N ASN A 424 -46.59 7.47 52.31
CA ASN A 424 -46.31 8.75 52.94
C ASN A 424 -47.58 9.59 53.15
N SER A 425 -48.50 9.58 52.18
CA SER A 425 -49.81 10.23 52.30
C SER A 425 -50.64 9.62 53.43
N LYS A 426 -50.71 8.28 53.52
CA LYS A 426 -51.39 7.59 54.63
C LYS A 426 -50.78 7.93 55.98
N LEU A 427 -49.45 7.88 56.10
CA LEU A 427 -48.73 8.24 57.34
C LEU A 427 -48.99 9.69 57.76
N LYS A 428 -49.03 10.62 56.80
CA LYS A 428 -49.38 12.02 57.07
C LYS A 428 -50.80 12.15 57.62
N ASN A 429 -51.78 11.51 56.98
CA ASN A 429 -53.16 11.51 57.44
C ASN A 429 -53.30 10.92 58.86
N PHE A 430 -52.61 9.81 59.15
CA PHE A 430 -52.60 9.24 60.51
C PHE A 430 -52.00 10.21 61.54
N ARG A 431 -50.87 10.87 61.22
CA ARG A 431 -50.26 11.87 62.12
C ARG A 431 -51.18 13.05 62.38
N GLU A 432 -51.94 13.49 61.37
CA GLU A 432 -52.93 14.56 61.51
C GLU A 432 -54.11 14.13 62.39
N GLN A 433 -54.67 12.92 62.19
CA GLN A 433 -55.72 12.37 63.04
C GLN A 433 -55.29 12.25 64.51
N VAL A 434 -54.06 11.77 64.76
CA VAL A 434 -53.51 11.67 66.13
C VAL A 434 -53.38 13.07 66.75
N ARG A 435 -52.91 14.07 65.99
CA ARG A 435 -52.85 15.46 66.49
C ARG A 435 -54.24 15.99 66.83
N GLU A 436 -55.23 15.79 65.96
CA GLU A 436 -56.61 16.24 66.19
C GLU A 436 -57.22 15.60 67.44
N LEU A 437 -57.08 14.28 67.60
CA LEU A 437 -57.55 13.57 68.79
C LEU A 437 -56.83 14.03 70.06
N LYS A 438 -55.51 14.27 69.98
CA LYS A 438 -54.75 14.80 71.11
C LYS A 438 -55.21 16.20 71.49
N THR A 439 -55.53 17.06 70.54
CA THR A 439 -56.10 18.39 70.82
C THR A 439 -57.48 18.30 71.48
N LYS A 440 -58.35 17.39 71.02
CA LYS A 440 -59.67 17.13 71.63
C LYS A 440 -59.54 16.58 73.05
N LEU A 441 -58.59 15.69 73.27
CA LEU A 441 -58.29 15.14 74.60
C LEU A 441 -57.79 16.23 75.53
N GLN A 442 -56.86 17.09 75.08
CA GLN A 442 -56.37 18.22 75.87
C GLN A 442 -57.50 19.21 76.22
N SER A 443 -58.38 19.54 75.28
CA SER A 443 -59.52 20.42 75.57
C SER A 443 -60.47 19.79 76.59
N ALA A 444 -60.81 18.50 76.43
CA ALA A 444 -61.63 17.77 77.40
C ALA A 444 -60.98 17.68 78.79
N GLU A 445 -59.66 17.48 78.86
CA GLU A 445 -58.90 17.49 80.13
C GLU A 445 -58.91 18.89 80.78
N THR A 446 -58.77 19.96 80.01
CA THR A 446 -58.87 21.34 80.55
C THR A 446 -60.28 21.67 81.03
N GLU A 447 -61.32 21.22 80.31
CA GLU A 447 -62.71 21.37 80.74
C GLU A 447 -62.96 20.59 82.04
N LEU A 448 -62.53 19.33 82.12
CA LEU A 448 -62.62 18.53 83.35
C LEU A 448 -61.88 19.18 84.52
N GLN A 449 -60.66 19.71 84.30
CA GLN A 449 -59.93 20.43 85.35
C GLN A 449 -60.66 21.70 85.79
N SER A 450 -61.24 22.47 84.86
CA SER A 450 -62.02 23.66 85.20
C SER A 450 -63.25 23.33 86.04
N ILE A 451 -63.96 22.22 85.74
CA ILE A 451 -65.12 21.77 86.51
C ILE A 451 -64.68 21.21 87.88
N LYS A 452 -63.56 20.48 87.96
CA LYS A 452 -63.00 19.99 89.23
C LYS A 452 -62.51 21.12 90.15
N GLN A 453 -62.05 22.24 89.58
CA GLN A 453 -61.70 23.44 90.35
C GLN A 453 -62.93 24.20 90.88
N ILE A 454 -64.13 23.92 90.35
CA ILE A 454 -65.38 24.55 90.80
C ILE A 454 -65.90 23.96 92.13
N ASN A 455 -65.44 22.79 92.62
CA ASN A 455 -65.53 22.46 94.06
C ASN A 455 -64.76 21.21 94.51
N PRO A 456 -64.14 21.27 95.70
CA PRO A 456 -64.69 20.47 96.80
C PRO A 456 -64.87 21.16 98.18
N GLU A 457 -64.60 22.46 98.38
CA GLU A 457 -64.66 23.09 99.74
C GLU A 457 -65.31 24.49 99.85
N ASN A 458 -65.94 25.06 98.81
CA ASN A 458 -66.61 26.36 98.94
C ASN A 458 -68.12 26.22 99.21
N GLU A 459 -68.52 26.43 100.46
CA GLU A 459 -69.90 26.54 100.98
C GLU A 459 -70.70 27.76 100.47
N ASN A 460 -70.25 28.46 99.42
CA ASN A 460 -70.98 29.55 98.79
C ASN A 460 -71.11 29.34 97.29
N ILE A 461 -72.00 28.42 96.89
CA ILE A 461 -72.43 28.26 95.49
C ILE A 461 -73.56 29.26 95.21
N PRO A 462 -73.41 30.17 94.21
CA PRO A 462 -74.50 31.01 93.75
C PRO A 462 -75.63 30.17 93.15
N THR A 463 -76.86 30.52 93.51
CA THR A 463 -78.11 29.80 93.28
C THR A 463 -78.51 29.74 91.79
N GLY A 464 -77.81 28.93 91.00
CA GLY A 464 -78.11 28.78 89.56
C GLY A 464 -77.54 27.53 88.88
N LEU A 465 -76.72 26.71 89.54
CA LEU A 465 -76.17 25.48 88.96
C LEU A 465 -76.56 24.29 89.83
N ASN A 466 -77.29 23.34 89.24
CA ASN A 466 -77.74 22.13 89.91
C ASN A 466 -76.57 21.15 90.00
N PRO A 467 -76.02 20.86 91.19
CA PRO A 467 -74.81 20.05 91.36
C PRO A 467 -74.97 18.63 90.80
N GLU A 468 -76.20 18.11 90.73
CA GLU A 468 -76.50 16.79 90.18
C GLU A 468 -76.33 16.74 88.65
N ILE A 469 -76.61 17.86 87.96
CA ILE A 469 -76.42 18.02 86.51
C ILE A 469 -74.93 18.18 86.18
N GLU A 470 -74.18 18.89 87.01
CA GLU A 470 -72.73 19.01 86.83
C GLU A 470 -72.00 17.69 87.12
N LEU A 471 -72.48 16.89 88.08
CA LEU A 471 -71.92 15.57 88.36
C LEU A 471 -72.17 14.57 87.21
N THR A 472 -73.36 14.58 86.60
CA THR A 472 -73.65 13.75 85.41
C THR A 472 -72.80 14.20 84.22
N ARG A 473 -72.69 15.50 83.99
CA ARG A 473 -71.80 16.05 82.95
C ARG A 473 -70.33 15.70 83.18
N LEU A 474 -69.88 15.67 84.44
CA LEU A 474 -68.51 15.30 84.78
C LEU A 474 -68.25 13.80 84.52
N ASN A 475 -69.20 12.93 84.89
CA ASN A 475 -69.11 11.49 84.57
C ASN A 475 -69.14 11.24 83.05
N ASP A 476 -70.01 11.95 82.30
CA ASP A 476 -70.07 11.82 80.84
C ASP A 476 -68.76 12.26 80.16
N LEU A 477 -68.14 13.35 80.66
CA LEU A 477 -66.85 13.82 80.18
C LEU A 477 -65.69 12.90 80.60
N GLU A 478 -65.74 12.28 81.77
CA GLU A 478 -64.75 11.27 82.19
C GLU A 478 -64.85 10.01 81.30
N ASP A 479 -66.07 9.55 81.01
CA ASP A 479 -66.32 8.45 80.08
C ASP A 479 -65.87 8.78 78.65
N GLU A 480 -66.10 10.02 78.18
CA GLU A 480 -65.61 10.49 76.88
C GLU A 480 -64.07 10.54 76.85
N ASN A 481 -63.44 10.99 77.93
CA ASN A 481 -61.98 11.04 78.05
C ASN A 481 -61.36 9.65 78.05
N ILE A 482 -61.95 8.68 78.76
CA ILE A 482 -61.52 7.27 78.72
C ILE A 482 -61.64 6.71 77.29
N LYS A 483 -62.79 6.93 76.62
CA LYS A 483 -62.99 6.50 75.23
C LYS A 483 -61.97 7.11 74.27
N LEU A 484 -61.63 8.39 74.45
CA LEU A 484 -60.63 9.06 73.64
C LEU A 484 -59.21 8.52 73.91
N LYS A 485 -58.86 8.25 75.17
CA LYS A 485 -57.58 7.63 75.55
C LYS A 485 -57.41 6.24 74.95
N ASP A 486 -58.45 5.42 75.02
CA ASP A 486 -58.45 4.08 74.44
C ASP A 486 -58.30 4.13 72.92
N LYS A 487 -59.03 5.03 72.26
CA LYS A 487 -58.95 5.20 70.80
C LYS A 487 -57.59 5.71 70.34
N VAL A 488 -56.95 6.61 71.09
CA VAL A 488 -55.58 7.07 70.81
C VAL A 488 -54.58 5.92 71.01
N SER A 489 -54.72 5.14 72.07
CA SER A 489 -53.87 3.97 72.34
C SER A 489 -53.97 2.92 71.22
N GLU A 490 -55.18 2.62 70.76
CA GLU A 490 -55.44 1.69 69.66
C GLU A 490 -54.83 2.18 68.33
N LEU A 491 -54.96 3.47 68.02
CA LEU A 491 -54.34 4.07 66.83
C LEU A 491 -52.80 4.05 66.90
N VAL A 492 -52.21 4.27 68.07
CA VAL A 492 -50.75 4.17 68.25
C VAL A 492 -50.30 2.73 68.08
N LYS A 493 -51.03 1.76 68.64
CA LYS A 493 -50.72 0.34 68.51
C LYS A 493 -50.77 -0.12 67.05
N THR A 494 -51.84 0.22 66.33
CA THR A 494 -51.98 -0.11 64.90
C THR A 494 -50.90 0.56 64.05
N MET A 495 -50.48 1.78 64.39
CA MET A 495 -49.36 2.45 63.70
C MET A 495 -48.02 1.73 63.94
N VAL A 496 -47.77 1.22 65.16
CA VAL A 496 -46.56 0.44 65.47
C VAL A 496 -46.57 -0.91 64.74
N GLU A 497 -47.71 -1.61 64.73
CA GLU A 497 -47.88 -2.88 64.01
C GLU A 497 -47.70 -2.70 62.49
N TRP A 498 -48.22 -1.61 61.93
CA TRP A 498 -47.95 -1.25 60.54
C TRP A 498 -46.47 -0.97 60.30
N LYS A 499 -45.81 -0.23 61.19
CA LYS A 499 -44.39 0.08 61.04
C LYS A 499 -43.55 -1.21 61.02
N THR A 500 -43.76 -2.13 61.96
CA THR A 500 -43.02 -3.40 62.01
C THR A 500 -43.33 -4.31 60.81
N GLN A 501 -44.60 -4.40 60.38
CA GLN A 501 -44.98 -5.24 59.24
C GLN A 501 -44.32 -4.80 57.91
N TYR A 502 -44.00 -3.51 57.77
CA TYR A 502 -43.39 -2.96 56.56
C TYR A 502 -41.87 -2.77 56.67
N GLU A 503 -41.31 -2.54 57.86
CA GLU A 503 -39.85 -2.53 58.07
C GLU A 503 -39.23 -3.91 57.77
N ASP A 504 -39.93 -5.01 58.10
CA ASP A 504 -39.46 -6.37 57.81
C ASP A 504 -39.60 -6.78 56.32
N LYS A 505 -40.35 -6.00 55.52
CA LYS A 505 -40.64 -6.30 54.10
C LYS A 505 -39.91 -5.40 53.10
N LEU A 506 -39.07 -4.48 53.58
CA LEU A 506 -38.21 -3.65 52.73
C LEU A 506 -36.89 -4.40 52.49
N PRO A 507 -36.65 -4.98 51.29
CA PRO A 507 -35.37 -5.59 50.96
C PRO A 507 -34.39 -4.48 50.59
N VAL A 508 -33.96 -3.68 51.58
CA VAL A 508 -33.21 -2.43 51.31
C VAL A 508 -31.70 -2.61 51.28
N THR A 509 -31.13 -3.77 51.61
CA THR A 509 -29.65 -3.86 51.71
C THR A 509 -28.94 -4.87 50.83
N GLU A 510 -29.59 -5.89 50.25
CA GLU A 510 -28.84 -6.88 49.46
C GLU A 510 -28.63 -6.50 47.99
N LEU A 511 -29.44 -5.60 47.41
CA LEU A 511 -29.31 -5.26 45.98
C LEU A 511 -28.36 -4.10 45.67
N LEU A 512 -27.85 -3.38 46.68
CA LEU A 512 -26.86 -2.31 46.49
C LEU A 512 -25.42 -2.73 46.81
N SER A 513 -25.19 -3.88 47.46
CA SER A 513 -23.85 -4.38 47.77
C SER A 513 -23.18 -5.18 46.63
N GLU A 514 -23.90 -5.55 45.58
CA GLU A 514 -23.36 -6.32 44.45
C GLU A 514 -22.96 -5.45 43.23
N SER A 515 -22.96 -4.11 43.37
CA SER A 515 -22.67 -3.18 42.26
C SER A 515 -21.44 -2.27 42.44
N ASN A 516 -20.51 -2.63 43.34
CA ASN A 516 -19.18 -2.00 43.43
C ASN A 516 -18.07 -2.98 43.03
#